data_AF-A0AAN3ZJL6-F1
#
_entry.id   AF-A0AAN3ZJL6-F1
#
_cell.length_a   1.000
_cell.length_b   1.000
_cell.length_c   1.000
_cell.angle_alpha   90.00
_cell.angle_beta   90.00
_cell.angle_gamma   90.00
#
_symmetry.space_group_name_H-M   'P 1'
#
loop_
_entity.id
_entity.type
_entity.pdbx_description
1 polymer ?
#
loop_
_entity_poly.entity_id
_entity_poly.type
_entity_poly.pdbx_seq_one_letter_code
_entity_poly.pdbx_strand_id
1 'polypeptide(L)'
;YTAVSPSANKPPRADAKTFDKNDVQLISQQNWFGKYQPVATPVKQPEPVPVAETRLNVVLRGIAFGARPGAVIEEGGKQQVYLQGERLGSHNAVIEEINRDHVMLRYQGKIERLSLAEEGHSTVAVTNKKAVSDEAKQAVAEPAASAPVEIPTAVRQALTKDPQKIFNYIQLTPVRKEGIVGYAVKPGADRSLFDASGFKEGDIAIALNQQDFTDPRAMIALMRQLPSMDSIQLTVLRKGARHDISIALR
;
A
#
# COMPACT_ATOMS: atom_id res chain seq x y z
N TYR A 1 49.60 -49.94 -2.50
CA TYR A 1 49.47 -51.16 -1.67
C TYR A 1 50.42 -51.04 -0.49
N THR A 2 50.13 -51.76 0.60
CA THR A 2 50.76 -51.67 1.95
C THR A 2 50.62 -50.30 2.65
N ALA A 3 50.56 -50.22 3.98
CA ALA A 3 49.98 -51.16 4.96
C ALA A 3 49.53 -50.35 6.20
N VAL A 4 48.54 -50.83 6.94
CA VAL A 4 48.11 -50.20 8.21
C VAL A 4 48.93 -50.71 9.39
N SER A 5 49.22 -49.82 10.34
CA SER A 5 49.70 -50.16 11.69
C SER A 5 48.79 -49.47 12.70
N PRO A 6 48.10 -50.21 13.59
CA PRO A 6 47.15 -49.62 14.52
C PRO A 6 47.84 -48.94 15.71
N SER A 7 47.42 -47.72 16.04
CA SER A 7 47.77 -47.11 17.33
C SER A 7 46.85 -47.63 18.43
N ALA A 8 47.38 -47.78 19.65
CA ALA A 8 46.76 -48.62 20.68
C ALA A 8 45.46 -48.03 21.26
N ASN A 9 44.46 -48.89 21.45
CA ASN A 9 43.24 -48.56 22.17
C ASN A 9 43.55 -48.35 23.66
N LYS A 10 43.55 -47.10 24.09
CA LYS A 10 43.61 -46.74 25.52
C LYS A 10 42.26 -47.12 26.17
N PRO A 11 42.24 -47.88 27.28
CA PRO A 11 40.97 -48.23 27.92
C PRO A 11 40.24 -46.97 28.43
N PRO A 12 38.91 -46.91 28.30
CA PRO A 12 38.12 -45.80 28.86
C PRO A 12 38.21 -45.80 30.39
N ARG A 13 38.00 -44.63 31.01
CA ARG A 13 37.91 -44.51 32.48
C ARG A 13 36.76 -45.36 33.01
N ALA A 14 37.01 -46.09 34.10
CA ALA A 14 36.04 -46.99 34.72
C ALA A 14 34.84 -46.27 35.37
N ASP A 15 34.97 -44.96 35.61
CA ASP A 15 34.01 -44.14 36.36
C ASP A 15 32.96 -43.44 35.48
N ALA A 16 32.94 -43.72 34.17
CA ALA A 16 31.96 -43.16 33.25
C ALA A 16 30.61 -43.88 33.39
N LYS A 17 29.75 -43.40 34.31
CA LYS A 17 28.35 -43.86 34.42
C LYS A 17 27.67 -43.72 33.06
N THR A 18 27.29 -44.85 32.48
CA THR A 18 26.57 -44.89 31.20
C THR A 18 25.21 -44.22 31.35
N PHE A 19 24.95 -43.19 30.54
CA PHE A 19 23.63 -42.59 30.39
C PHE A 19 22.59 -43.67 30.04
N ASP A 20 21.58 -43.84 30.89
CA ASP A 20 20.53 -44.84 30.68
C ASP A 20 19.18 -44.20 30.26
N LYS A 21 18.14 -45.02 30.09
CA LYS A 21 16.81 -44.54 29.72
C LYS A 21 16.12 -43.74 30.84
N ASN A 22 16.50 -43.96 32.10
CA ASN A 22 15.97 -43.24 33.26
C ASN A 22 16.58 -41.83 33.33
N ASP A 23 17.88 -41.68 33.03
CA ASP A 23 18.56 -40.38 32.92
C ASP A 23 17.87 -39.50 31.84
N VAL A 24 17.53 -40.08 30.67
CA VAL A 24 16.74 -39.41 29.62
C VAL A 24 15.33 -39.03 30.10
N GLN A 25 14.67 -39.90 30.85
CA GLN A 25 13.34 -39.66 31.39
C GLN A 25 13.34 -38.59 32.51
N LEU A 26 14.45 -38.44 33.24
CA LEU A 26 14.68 -37.35 34.20
C LEU A 26 14.77 -35.99 33.51
N ILE A 27 15.57 -35.89 32.43
CA ILE A 27 15.75 -34.65 31.67
C ILE A 27 14.42 -34.17 31.07
N SER A 28 13.64 -35.10 30.50
CA SER A 28 12.31 -34.81 29.94
C SER A 28 11.35 -34.19 30.96
N GLN A 29 11.37 -34.68 32.20
CA GLN A 29 10.50 -34.19 33.28
C GLN A 29 10.84 -32.77 33.78
N GLN A 30 12.07 -32.27 33.57
CA GLN A 30 12.46 -30.96 34.10
C GLN A 30 11.96 -29.76 33.28
N ASN A 31 11.22 -29.98 32.17
CA ASN A 31 10.55 -28.92 31.40
C ASN A 31 11.48 -27.73 31.00
N TRP A 32 12.76 -28.00 30.70
CA TRP A 32 13.79 -26.96 30.44
C TRP A 32 13.46 -25.96 29.32
N PHE A 33 12.52 -26.30 28.43
CA PHE A 33 12.08 -25.47 27.31
C PHE A 33 10.64 -24.93 27.49
N GLY A 34 10.10 -25.01 28.71
CA GLY A 34 8.71 -24.71 29.03
C GLY A 34 7.75 -25.84 28.63
N LYS A 35 6.48 -25.68 29.00
CA LYS A 35 5.39 -26.56 28.52
C LYS A 35 4.98 -26.11 27.12
N TYR A 36 4.99 -27.03 26.15
CA TYR A 36 4.41 -26.78 24.83
C TYR A 36 2.92 -26.43 24.98
N GLN A 37 2.59 -25.16 24.75
CA GLN A 37 1.22 -24.74 24.51
C GLN A 37 0.98 -24.84 23.00
N PRO A 38 0.04 -25.66 22.53
CA PRO A 38 -0.35 -25.63 21.12
C PRO A 38 -0.87 -24.23 20.82
N VAL A 39 -0.22 -23.51 19.92
CA VAL A 39 -0.75 -22.26 19.38
C VAL A 39 -2.13 -22.59 18.80
N ALA A 40 -3.16 -21.90 19.28
CA ALA A 40 -4.54 -22.15 18.84
C ALA A 40 -4.58 -22.12 17.32
N THR A 41 -5.22 -23.12 16.71
CA THR A 41 -5.34 -23.22 15.25
C THR A 41 -5.84 -21.88 14.72
N PRO A 42 -5.19 -21.29 13.69
CA PRO A 42 -5.61 -20.01 13.15
C PRO A 42 -7.07 -20.16 12.72
N VAL A 43 -7.95 -19.37 13.36
CA VAL A 43 -9.40 -19.45 13.14
C VAL A 43 -9.62 -19.27 11.64
N LYS A 44 -10.15 -20.30 10.96
CA LYS A 44 -10.34 -20.27 9.50
C LYS A 44 -11.20 -19.06 9.18
N GLN A 45 -10.56 -18.02 8.64
CA GLN A 45 -11.22 -16.77 8.30
C GLN A 45 -12.38 -17.11 7.35
N PRO A 46 -13.63 -16.72 7.68
CA PRO A 46 -14.79 -17.20 6.94
C PRO A 46 -14.64 -16.83 5.47
N GLU A 47 -14.89 -17.81 4.59
CA GLU A 47 -14.80 -17.60 3.15
C GLU A 47 -15.72 -16.43 2.74
N PRO A 48 -15.25 -15.49 1.91
CA PRO A 48 -16.00 -14.28 1.60
C PRO A 48 -17.28 -14.64 0.86
N VAL A 49 -18.40 -14.63 1.59
CA VAL A 49 -19.72 -14.92 1.03
C VAL A 49 -20.02 -13.97 -0.14
N PRO A 50 -20.61 -14.44 -1.25
CA PRO A 50 -20.94 -13.59 -2.39
C PRO A 50 -22.10 -12.65 -2.04
N VAL A 51 -21.75 -11.49 -1.49
CA VAL A 51 -22.68 -10.38 -1.23
C VAL A 51 -23.16 -9.81 -2.57
N ALA A 52 -24.47 -9.64 -2.72
CA ALA A 52 -25.07 -9.05 -3.90
C ALA A 52 -24.72 -7.55 -4.02
N GLU A 53 -24.53 -7.06 -5.25
CA GLU A 53 -24.35 -5.62 -5.49
C GLU A 53 -25.62 -4.84 -5.13
N THR A 54 -25.43 -3.65 -4.57
CA THR A 54 -26.54 -2.83 -4.10
C THR A 54 -27.39 -2.27 -5.24
N ARG A 55 -28.69 -2.13 -4.97
CA ARG A 55 -29.67 -1.56 -5.92
C ARG A 55 -30.17 -0.18 -5.50
N LEU A 56 -29.48 0.44 -4.54
CA LEU A 56 -29.76 1.79 -4.08
C LEU A 56 -29.22 2.81 -5.09
N ASN A 57 -29.93 3.93 -5.28
CA ASN A 57 -29.49 5.01 -6.17
C ASN A 57 -28.45 5.90 -5.49
N VAL A 58 -27.31 5.30 -5.14
CA VAL A 58 -26.19 5.93 -4.44
C VAL A 58 -24.86 5.55 -5.10
N VAL A 59 -23.89 6.46 -5.09
CA VAL A 59 -22.59 6.27 -5.75
C VAL A 59 -21.48 6.42 -4.72
N LEU A 60 -20.65 5.40 -4.53
CA LEU A 60 -19.46 5.52 -3.69
C LEU A 60 -18.37 6.26 -4.48
N ARG A 61 -17.99 7.44 -3.99
CA ARG A 61 -17.02 8.35 -4.63
C ARG A 61 -15.61 8.25 -4.06
N GLY A 62 -15.45 7.65 -2.89
CA GLY A 62 -14.14 7.46 -2.29
C GLY A 62 -14.20 6.75 -0.94
N ILE A 63 -13.08 6.12 -0.57
CA ILE A 63 -12.90 5.48 0.74
C ILE A 63 -11.64 6.03 1.41
N ALA A 64 -11.79 6.47 2.66
CA ALA A 64 -10.71 6.80 3.56
C ALA A 64 -10.49 5.62 4.52
N PHE A 65 -9.62 4.68 4.15
CA PHE A 65 -9.25 3.54 5.00
C PHE A 65 -8.12 3.93 5.96
N GLY A 66 -8.25 3.61 7.25
CA GLY A 66 -7.28 3.99 8.29
C GLY A 66 -7.82 3.79 9.70
N ALA A 67 -7.21 4.45 10.70
CA ALA A 67 -7.58 4.32 12.12
C ALA A 67 -9.04 4.71 12.48
N ARG A 68 -9.70 5.46 11.59
CA ARG A 68 -11.17 5.61 11.55
C ARG A 68 -11.59 5.49 10.07
N PRO A 69 -12.14 4.35 9.63
CA PRO A 69 -12.54 4.19 8.24
C PRO A 69 -13.79 5.02 7.94
N GLY A 70 -13.83 5.64 6.76
CA GLY A 70 -14.95 6.43 6.29
C GLY A 70 -15.15 6.34 4.78
N ALA A 71 -16.38 6.55 4.31
CA ALA A 71 -16.78 6.47 2.93
C ALA A 71 -17.44 7.77 2.48
N VAL A 72 -17.12 8.25 1.27
CA VAL A 72 -17.79 9.39 0.64
C VAL A 72 -18.86 8.85 -0.30
N ILE A 73 -20.12 8.96 0.09
CA ILE A 73 -21.26 8.44 -0.68
C ILE A 73 -22.05 9.62 -1.23
N GLU A 74 -22.34 9.58 -2.53
CA GLU A 74 -23.23 10.50 -3.21
C GLU A 74 -24.65 9.94 -3.26
N GLU A 75 -25.63 10.73 -2.81
CA GLU A 75 -27.04 10.37 -2.78
C GLU A 75 -27.84 11.54 -3.34
N GLY A 76 -28.55 11.35 -4.46
CA GLY A 76 -29.31 12.41 -5.12
C GLY A 76 -28.48 13.64 -5.53
N GLY A 77 -27.23 13.44 -5.93
CA GLY A 77 -26.28 14.53 -6.27
C GLY A 77 -25.67 15.27 -5.08
N LYS A 78 -25.88 14.79 -3.84
CA LYS A 78 -25.24 15.33 -2.63
C LYS A 78 -24.21 14.33 -2.11
N GLN A 79 -22.96 14.76 -2.01
CA GLN A 79 -21.87 13.97 -1.43
C GLN A 79 -21.81 14.17 0.08
N GLN A 80 -21.80 13.09 0.85
CA GLN A 80 -21.65 13.12 2.30
C GLN A 80 -20.63 12.06 2.76
N VAL A 81 -19.86 12.40 3.81
CA VAL A 81 -18.98 11.46 4.49
C VAL A 81 -19.80 10.64 5.49
N TYR A 82 -19.61 9.33 5.50
CA TYR A 82 -20.21 8.40 6.45
C TYR A 82 -19.13 7.50 7.08
N LEU A 83 -19.30 7.14 8.35
CA LEU A 83 -18.44 6.21 9.08
C LEU A 83 -19.08 4.82 9.21
N GLN A 84 -18.30 3.82 9.63
CA GLN A 84 -18.84 2.49 9.94
C GLN A 84 -19.87 2.58 11.08
N GLY A 85 -21.04 1.95 10.89
CA GLY A 85 -22.19 2.02 11.78
C GLY A 85 -23.14 3.20 11.52
N GLU A 86 -22.78 4.16 10.67
CA GLU A 86 -23.68 5.28 10.34
C GLU A 86 -24.74 4.91 9.29
N ARG A 87 -25.82 5.69 9.25
CA ARG A 87 -27.00 5.45 8.41
C ARG A 87 -27.09 6.45 7.26
N LEU A 88 -27.28 5.95 6.04
CA LEU A 88 -27.52 6.76 4.86
C LEU A 88 -28.85 7.50 4.96
N GLY A 89 -28.83 8.79 4.61
CA GLY A 89 -29.92 9.72 4.89
C GLY A 89 -31.25 9.37 4.21
N SER A 90 -31.23 9.07 2.91
CA SER A 90 -32.46 8.90 2.12
C SER A 90 -32.90 7.44 2.00
N HIS A 91 -31.96 6.50 1.92
CA HIS A 91 -32.26 5.09 1.68
C HIS A 91 -32.35 4.19 2.93
N ASN A 92 -32.30 4.74 4.16
CA ASN A 92 -32.44 3.98 5.42
C ASN A 92 -31.42 2.83 5.66
N ALA A 93 -30.42 2.67 4.78
CA ALA A 93 -29.37 1.66 4.87
C ALA A 93 -28.29 2.06 5.89
N VAL A 94 -27.63 1.08 6.51
CA VAL A 94 -26.54 1.29 7.49
C VAL A 94 -25.22 0.81 6.90
N ILE A 95 -24.11 1.50 7.14
CA ILE A 95 -22.78 0.97 6.78
C ILE A 95 -22.37 -0.11 7.78
N GLU A 96 -22.28 -1.34 7.32
CA GLU A 96 -21.87 -2.50 8.13
C GLU A 96 -20.35 -2.56 8.24
N GLU A 97 -19.65 -2.40 7.12
CA GLU A 97 -18.18 -2.50 7.00
C GLU A 97 -17.67 -1.62 5.85
N ILE A 98 -16.46 -1.07 6.01
CA ILE A 98 -15.77 -0.28 4.99
C ILE A 98 -14.47 -1.02 4.62
N ASN A 99 -14.49 -1.70 3.47
CA ASN A 99 -13.31 -2.35 2.90
C ASN A 99 -12.48 -1.33 2.09
N ARG A 100 -11.42 -1.75 1.40
CA ARG A 100 -10.50 -0.82 0.68
C ARG A 100 -11.03 -0.35 -0.67
N ASP A 101 -11.92 -1.14 -1.26
CA ASP A 101 -12.40 -1.11 -2.64
C ASP A 101 -13.94 -1.05 -2.72
N HIS A 102 -14.63 -1.45 -1.64
CA HIS A 102 -16.08 -1.43 -1.54
C HIS A 102 -16.56 -1.17 -0.11
N VAL A 103 -17.82 -0.77 0.03
CA VAL A 103 -18.54 -0.64 1.30
C VAL A 103 -19.61 -1.74 1.37
N MET A 104 -19.73 -2.39 2.52
CA MET A 104 -20.85 -3.28 2.82
C MET A 104 -21.95 -2.48 3.52
N LEU A 105 -23.14 -2.44 2.93
CA LEU A 105 -24.31 -1.79 3.51
C LEU A 105 -25.32 -2.85 3.95
N ARG A 106 -26.00 -2.60 5.07
CA ARG A 106 -27.18 -3.34 5.49
C ARG A 106 -28.44 -2.58 5.06
N TYR A 107 -29.19 -3.14 4.12
CA TYR A 107 -30.47 -2.62 3.63
C TYR A 107 -31.57 -3.67 3.75
N GLN A 108 -32.70 -3.31 4.37
CA GLN A 108 -33.83 -4.20 4.66
C GLN A 108 -33.42 -5.56 5.29
N GLY A 109 -32.40 -5.54 6.16
CA GLY A 109 -31.84 -6.72 6.83
C GLY A 109 -30.82 -7.52 6.02
N LYS A 110 -30.79 -7.37 4.69
CA LYS A 110 -29.78 -7.96 3.80
C LYS A 110 -28.48 -7.15 3.85
N ILE A 111 -27.36 -7.79 3.54
CA ILE A 111 -26.08 -7.11 3.26
C ILE A 111 -25.96 -6.98 1.74
N GLU A 112 -25.58 -5.80 1.27
CA GLU A 112 -25.35 -5.45 -0.13
C GLU A 112 -23.97 -4.76 -0.28
N ARG A 113 -23.28 -5.02 -1.39
CA ARG A 113 -22.00 -4.39 -1.73
C ARG A 113 -22.24 -3.12 -2.55
N LEU A 114 -21.71 -2.00 -2.09
CA LEU A 114 -21.50 -0.80 -2.91
C LEU A 114 -20.03 -0.73 -3.30
N SER A 115 -19.74 -1.10 -4.55
CA SER A 115 -18.41 -0.99 -5.16
C SER A 115 -18.03 0.47 -5.34
N LEU A 116 -16.74 0.81 -5.23
CA LEU A 116 -16.24 2.15 -5.57
C LEU A 116 -16.50 2.43 -7.06
N ALA A 117 -17.10 3.58 -7.38
CA ALA A 117 -17.40 3.93 -8.76
C ALA A 117 -16.11 4.39 -9.48
N GLU A 118 -15.58 3.55 -10.37
CA GLU A 118 -14.44 3.91 -11.21
C GLU A 118 -14.84 4.96 -12.25
N GLU A 119 -14.47 6.21 -12.03
CA GLU A 119 -14.62 7.27 -13.04
C GLU A 119 -13.61 7.08 -14.18
N GLY A 120 -14.01 6.32 -15.20
CA GLY A 120 -13.43 6.39 -16.54
C GLY A 120 -12.09 5.69 -16.76
N HIS A 121 -11.54 4.96 -15.78
CA HIS A 121 -10.35 4.12 -15.96
C HIS A 121 -10.69 2.82 -16.71
N SER A 122 -11.14 2.94 -17.97
CA SER A 122 -11.38 1.80 -18.85
C SER A 122 -10.12 0.96 -18.98
N THR A 123 -10.13 -0.24 -18.38
CA THR A 123 -9.10 -1.24 -18.58
C THR A 123 -9.04 -1.59 -20.07
N VAL A 124 -7.92 -1.29 -20.72
CA VAL A 124 -7.75 -1.50 -22.17
C VAL A 124 -7.57 -2.99 -22.44
N ALA A 125 -8.68 -3.73 -22.43
CA ALA A 125 -8.75 -5.13 -22.83
C ALA A 125 -8.46 -5.24 -24.33
N VAL A 126 -7.21 -5.60 -24.67
CA VAL A 126 -6.68 -5.58 -26.04
C VAL A 126 -7.43 -6.56 -26.96
N THR A 127 -8.45 -6.08 -27.65
CA THR A 127 -9.15 -6.81 -28.73
C THR A 127 -9.49 -5.87 -29.90
N ASN A 128 -8.68 -5.91 -30.97
CA ASN A 128 -8.88 -5.10 -32.17
C ASN A 128 -10.14 -5.50 -32.97
N LYS A 129 -11.26 -4.75 -32.88
CA LYS A 129 -12.33 -4.73 -33.91
C LYS A 129 -13.01 -3.35 -34.13
N LYS A 130 -12.31 -2.47 -34.85
CA LYS A 130 -12.79 -1.53 -35.90
C LYS A 130 -14.30 -1.25 -36.02
N ALA A 131 -14.77 -0.02 -35.68
CA ALA A 131 -15.69 0.81 -36.49
C ALA A 131 -15.97 2.23 -35.91
N VAL A 132 -15.78 3.25 -36.76
CA VAL A 132 -16.53 4.54 -36.98
C VAL A 132 -17.64 4.89 -35.96
N SER A 133 -17.65 6.03 -35.23
CA SER A 133 -17.88 7.45 -35.65
C SER A 133 -19.24 7.67 -36.38
N ASP A 134 -19.96 8.81 -36.30
CA ASP A 134 -20.01 10.00 -35.42
C ASP A 134 -21.39 10.69 -35.68
N GLU A 135 -21.89 11.77 -35.05
CA GLU A 135 -21.37 12.80 -34.12
C GLU A 135 -22.50 13.26 -33.18
N ALA A 136 -22.22 13.71 -31.95
CA ALA A 136 -23.15 14.51 -31.14
C ALA A 136 -22.43 15.45 -30.14
N LYS A 137 -22.29 16.74 -30.49
CA LYS A 137 -21.70 17.79 -29.63
C LYS A 137 -22.48 18.03 -28.33
N GLN A 138 -21.76 18.17 -27.21
CA GLN A 138 -22.02 19.29 -26.30
C GLN A 138 -20.74 19.69 -25.53
N ALA A 139 -20.49 21.00 -25.46
CA ALA A 139 -19.23 21.54 -24.95
C ALA A 139 -19.31 21.85 -23.44
N VAL A 140 -18.39 21.27 -22.67
CA VAL A 140 -17.97 21.76 -21.35
C VAL A 140 -16.46 21.92 -21.42
N ALA A 141 -15.92 22.95 -20.77
CA ALA A 141 -14.53 23.35 -20.95
C ALA A 141 -13.54 22.25 -20.56
N GLU A 142 -12.61 21.97 -21.47
CA GLU A 142 -11.51 21.02 -21.29
C GLU A 142 -10.64 21.44 -20.09
N PRO A 143 -10.43 20.57 -19.07
CA PRO A 143 -9.27 20.70 -18.21
C PRO A 143 -8.06 20.37 -19.09
N ALA A 144 -7.44 21.43 -19.64
CA ALA A 144 -6.42 21.36 -20.69
C ALA A 144 -5.47 20.16 -20.50
N ALA A 145 -5.38 19.31 -21.52
CA ALA A 145 -4.71 18.02 -21.41
C ALA A 145 -3.34 18.14 -20.71
N SER A 146 -3.13 17.30 -19.69
CA SER A 146 -1.86 17.21 -18.97
C SER A 146 -0.76 16.75 -19.94
N ALA A 147 -0.16 17.71 -20.63
CA ALA A 147 1.00 17.49 -21.49
C ALA A 147 2.06 16.74 -20.68
N PRO A 148 2.76 15.74 -21.26
CA PRO A 148 3.84 15.05 -20.58
C PRO A 148 4.82 16.09 -20.03
N VAL A 149 4.93 16.15 -18.71
CA VAL A 149 5.80 17.12 -18.03
C VAL A 149 7.21 16.97 -18.59
N GLU A 150 7.70 18.01 -19.26
CA GLU A 150 9.03 18.04 -19.84
C GLU A 150 10.07 18.27 -18.74
N ILE A 151 10.32 17.21 -17.95
CA ILE A 151 11.50 17.12 -17.07
C ILE A 151 12.72 17.43 -17.94
N PRO A 152 13.50 18.50 -17.66
CA PRO A 152 14.58 18.92 -18.54
C PRO A 152 15.53 17.76 -18.83
N THR A 153 15.88 17.55 -20.10
CA THR A 153 16.56 16.33 -20.55
C THR A 153 17.89 16.10 -19.82
N ALA A 154 18.59 17.18 -19.45
CA ALA A 154 19.80 17.13 -18.62
C ALA A 154 19.55 16.59 -17.20
N VAL A 155 18.42 16.95 -16.58
CA VAL A 155 18.01 16.42 -15.27
C VAL A 155 17.66 14.94 -15.38
N ARG A 156 16.86 14.53 -16.39
CA ARG A 156 16.56 13.11 -16.59
C ARG A 156 17.85 12.30 -16.79
N GLN A 157 18.75 12.75 -17.67
CA GLN A 157 20.07 12.11 -17.88
C GLN A 157 20.96 12.07 -16.62
N ALA A 158 20.84 13.05 -15.71
CA ALA A 158 21.55 13.03 -14.44
C ALA A 158 20.98 11.94 -13.50
N LEU A 159 19.66 11.82 -13.42
CA LEU A 159 18.96 10.77 -12.66
C LEU A 159 19.21 9.37 -13.23
N THR A 160 19.30 9.21 -14.56
CA THR A 160 19.58 7.91 -15.18
C THR A 160 20.98 7.40 -14.87
N LYS A 161 21.95 8.31 -14.73
CA LYS A 161 23.33 7.99 -14.35
C LYS A 161 23.50 7.77 -12.84
N ASP A 162 22.72 8.47 -12.03
CA ASP A 162 22.76 8.40 -10.58
C ASP A 162 21.40 8.79 -9.97
N PRO A 163 20.50 7.81 -9.75
CA PRO A 163 19.17 8.07 -9.20
C PRO A 163 19.18 8.75 -7.83
N GLN A 164 20.26 8.58 -7.04
CA GLN A 164 20.35 9.21 -5.71
C GLN A 164 20.46 10.74 -5.78
N LYS A 165 20.85 11.30 -6.93
CA LYS A 165 20.82 12.75 -7.15
C LYS A 165 19.42 13.36 -7.11
N ILE A 166 18.33 12.59 -7.13
CA ILE A 166 16.98 13.14 -6.97
C ILE A 166 16.85 14.00 -5.68
N PHE A 167 17.55 13.62 -4.61
CA PHE A 167 17.54 14.35 -3.34
C PHE A 167 18.23 15.73 -3.40
N ASN A 168 19.02 16.00 -4.45
CA ASN A 168 19.57 17.33 -4.72
C ASN A 168 18.54 18.28 -5.35
N TYR A 169 17.47 17.74 -5.94
CA TYR A 169 16.39 18.52 -6.57
C TYR A 169 15.09 18.54 -5.75
N ILE A 170 14.81 17.46 -4.99
CA ILE A 170 13.61 17.29 -4.18
C ILE A 170 14.01 16.80 -2.79
N GLN A 171 13.77 17.61 -1.76
CA GLN A 171 13.96 17.23 -0.37
C GLN A 171 12.65 16.76 0.26
N LEU A 172 12.72 15.67 1.04
CA LEU A 172 11.57 15.05 1.71
C LEU A 172 11.75 15.15 3.23
N THR A 173 11.07 16.11 3.87
CA THR A 173 11.19 16.37 5.32
C THR A 173 10.06 15.67 6.08
N PRO A 174 10.31 14.81 7.08
CA PRO A 174 9.24 14.10 7.80
C PRO A 174 8.35 15.08 8.60
N VAL A 175 7.04 15.06 8.32
CA VAL A 175 6.03 15.82 9.08
C VAL A 175 5.50 14.93 10.20
N ARG A 176 5.43 15.47 11.42
CA ARG A 176 5.04 14.69 12.61
C ARG A 176 3.78 15.23 13.29
N LYS A 177 2.86 14.33 13.60
CA LYS A 177 1.69 14.54 14.45
C LYS A 177 1.25 13.16 14.97
N GLU A 178 1.54 12.88 16.25
CA GLU A 178 1.25 11.59 16.92
C GLU A 178 1.89 10.35 16.22
N GLY A 179 2.87 10.60 15.35
CA GLY A 179 3.49 9.68 14.39
C GLY A 179 4.19 10.50 13.31
N ILE A 180 4.65 9.88 12.23
CA ILE A 180 4.88 10.59 10.96
C ILE A 180 3.55 10.55 10.19
N VAL A 181 3.18 11.66 9.55
CA VAL A 181 1.93 11.78 8.75
C VAL A 181 2.21 11.94 7.24
N GLY A 182 3.46 11.72 6.85
CA GLY A 182 3.98 11.92 5.49
C GLY A 182 5.24 12.79 5.50
N TYR A 183 5.76 13.09 4.32
CA TYR A 183 6.97 13.88 4.13
C TYR A 183 6.67 15.14 3.32
N ALA A 184 6.92 16.31 3.91
CA ALA A 184 6.80 17.59 3.21
C ALA A 184 7.82 17.65 2.08
N VAL A 185 7.32 17.86 0.87
CA VAL A 185 8.11 17.97 -0.36
C VAL A 185 8.59 19.41 -0.49
N LYS A 186 9.90 19.57 -0.68
CA LYS A 186 10.56 20.87 -0.84
C LYS A 186 11.50 20.86 -2.04
N PRO A 187 11.76 22.00 -2.69
CA PRO A 187 12.84 22.11 -3.66
C PRO A 187 14.20 21.87 -2.99
N GLY A 188 15.12 21.28 -3.73
CA GLY A 188 16.52 21.11 -3.34
C GLY A 188 17.40 22.29 -3.76
N ALA A 189 18.68 22.01 -4.01
CA ALA A 189 19.65 23.00 -4.48
C ALA A 189 19.41 23.42 -5.95
N ASP A 190 18.87 22.52 -6.78
CA ASP A 190 18.37 22.82 -8.11
C ASP A 190 16.85 22.60 -8.16
N ARG A 191 16.10 23.67 -8.40
CA ARG A 191 14.64 23.69 -8.38
C ARG A 191 14.01 23.06 -9.64
N SER A 192 14.79 22.81 -10.68
CA SER A 192 14.31 22.44 -12.03
C SER A 192 13.42 21.20 -12.05
N LEU A 193 13.71 20.17 -11.24
CA LEU A 193 12.85 18.98 -11.16
C LEU A 193 11.56 19.26 -10.38
N PHE A 194 11.66 20.02 -9.28
CA PHE A 194 10.53 20.30 -8.39
C PHE A 194 9.43 21.08 -9.12
N ASP A 195 9.80 22.16 -9.82
CA ASP A 195 8.85 22.96 -10.59
C ASP A 195 8.35 22.21 -11.84
N ALA A 196 9.24 21.48 -12.56
CA ALA A 196 8.83 20.70 -13.72
C ALA A 196 7.81 19.63 -13.34
N SER A 197 8.12 18.76 -12.37
CA SER A 197 7.22 17.71 -11.85
C SER A 197 5.91 18.22 -11.26
N GLY A 198 5.68 19.54 -11.20
CA GLY A 198 4.41 20.11 -10.78
C GLY A 198 4.17 20.01 -9.28
N PHE A 199 5.22 19.81 -8.47
CA PHE A 199 5.16 19.96 -7.02
C PHE A 199 4.92 21.44 -6.65
N LYS A 200 4.36 21.67 -5.46
CA LYS A 200 4.13 22.99 -4.89
C LYS A 200 4.55 23.00 -3.44
N GLU A 201 5.02 24.14 -2.97
CA GLU A 201 5.46 24.29 -1.58
C GLU A 201 4.28 24.08 -0.64
N GLY A 202 4.46 23.20 0.35
CA GLY A 202 3.39 22.73 1.23
C GLY A 202 2.74 21.40 0.81
N ASP A 203 3.17 20.79 -0.29
CA ASP A 203 2.82 19.40 -0.62
C ASP A 203 3.39 18.43 0.43
N ILE A 204 2.58 17.45 0.86
CA ILE A 204 3.00 16.37 1.78
C ILE A 204 2.83 15.02 1.09
N ALA A 205 3.94 14.35 0.76
CA ALA A 205 3.93 13.00 0.23
C ALA A 205 3.41 12.01 1.28
N ILE A 206 2.33 11.30 0.96
CA ILE A 206 1.67 10.31 1.82
C ILE A 206 1.75 8.89 1.27
N ALA A 207 2.00 8.72 -0.03
CA ALA A 207 2.26 7.41 -0.64
C ALA A 207 3.35 7.52 -1.72
N LEU A 208 4.02 6.39 -1.95
CA LEU A 208 5.15 6.21 -2.85
C LEU A 208 4.97 4.88 -3.59
N ASN A 209 4.80 4.89 -4.91
CA ASN A 209 4.51 3.72 -5.73
C ASN A 209 3.35 2.89 -5.14
N GLN A 210 2.26 3.56 -4.75
CA GLN A 210 1.08 3.03 -4.05
C GLN A 210 1.33 2.44 -2.64
N GLN A 211 2.58 2.37 -2.17
CA GLN A 211 2.91 2.00 -0.80
C GLN A 211 2.75 3.21 0.14
N ASP A 212 2.32 2.97 1.38
CA ASP A 212 2.29 3.97 2.45
C ASP A 212 3.67 4.63 2.67
N PHE A 213 3.68 5.96 2.73
CA PHE A 213 4.88 6.78 2.96
C PHE A 213 4.80 7.56 4.29
N THR A 214 4.10 7.01 5.28
CA THR A 214 3.99 7.59 6.64
C THR A 214 4.84 6.88 7.71
N ASP A 215 5.56 5.80 7.38
CA ASP A 215 6.52 5.12 8.29
C ASP A 215 7.96 5.65 8.09
N PRO A 216 8.75 5.96 9.14
CA PRO A 216 10.20 6.25 9.05
C PRO A 216 11.01 5.31 8.13
N ARG A 217 10.65 4.02 8.11
CA ARG A 217 11.26 2.95 7.31
C ARG A 217 10.99 3.08 5.82
N ALA A 218 9.91 3.76 5.42
CA ALA A 218 9.56 3.94 4.01
C ALA A 218 10.61 4.80 3.28
N MET A 219 11.21 5.79 3.96
CA MET A 219 12.35 6.55 3.43
C MET A 219 13.59 5.68 3.21
N ILE A 220 13.88 4.74 4.12
CA ILE A 220 15.01 3.82 4.01
C ILE A 220 14.77 2.80 2.87
N ALA A 221 13.52 2.34 2.71
CA ALA A 221 13.12 1.50 1.60
C ALA A 221 13.29 2.22 0.25
N LEU A 222 12.80 3.47 0.14
CA LEU A 222 13.02 4.34 -1.02
C LEU A 222 14.51 4.47 -1.34
N MET A 223 15.35 4.92 -0.40
CA MET A 223 16.79 5.13 -0.65
C MET A 223 17.52 3.87 -1.15
N ARG A 224 17.06 2.68 -0.74
CA ARG A 224 17.61 1.38 -1.15
C ARG A 224 17.06 0.87 -2.49
N GLN A 225 15.80 1.16 -2.82
CA GLN A 225 15.15 0.71 -4.07
C GLN A 225 15.29 1.73 -5.21
N LEU A 226 15.58 2.99 -4.91
CA LEU A 226 15.77 4.08 -5.86
C LEU A 226 16.76 3.75 -7.00
N PRO A 227 17.90 3.06 -6.77
CA PRO A 227 18.80 2.66 -7.87
C PRO A 227 18.18 1.61 -8.81
N SER A 228 17.21 0.81 -8.35
CA SER A 228 16.56 -0.23 -9.15
C SER A 228 15.27 0.23 -9.85
N MET A 229 14.67 1.36 -9.45
CA MET A 229 13.45 1.92 -10.06
C MET A 229 13.71 2.62 -11.40
N ASP A 230 12.80 2.46 -12.36
CA ASP A 230 12.74 3.24 -13.61
C ASP A 230 11.99 4.58 -13.44
N SER A 231 11.03 4.61 -12.52
CA SER A 231 10.23 5.80 -12.20
C SER A 231 9.73 5.76 -10.74
N ILE A 232 9.27 6.92 -10.25
CA ILE A 232 8.66 7.08 -8.93
C ILE A 232 7.33 7.82 -9.07
N GLN A 233 6.26 7.27 -8.52
CA GLN A 233 4.96 7.92 -8.37
C GLN A 233 4.76 8.33 -6.91
N LEU A 234 4.65 9.63 -6.64
CA LEU A 234 4.34 10.16 -5.31
C LEU A 234 2.88 10.65 -5.29
N THR A 235 2.09 10.18 -4.32
CA THR A 235 0.81 10.80 -3.99
C THR A 235 1.05 11.86 -2.92
N VAL A 236 0.79 13.12 -3.24
CA VAL A 236 0.91 14.26 -2.33
C VAL A 236 -0.44 14.80 -1.90
N LEU A 237 -0.54 15.23 -0.64
CA LEU A 237 -1.62 16.08 -0.15
C LEU A 237 -1.26 17.54 -0.37
N ARG A 238 -2.12 18.27 -1.10
CA ARG A 238 -2.02 19.70 -1.39
C ARG A 238 -3.32 20.38 -0.97
N LYS A 239 -3.28 21.22 0.06
CA LYS A 239 -4.49 21.85 0.65
C LYS A 239 -5.61 20.84 1.02
N GLY A 240 -5.26 19.57 1.29
CA GLY A 240 -6.19 18.48 1.58
C GLY A 240 -6.60 17.61 0.37
N ALA A 241 -6.42 18.07 -0.86
CA ALA A 241 -6.63 17.26 -2.07
C ALA A 241 -5.44 16.33 -2.33
N ARG A 242 -5.67 15.14 -2.89
CA ARG A 242 -4.61 14.25 -3.38
C ARG A 242 -4.24 14.64 -4.81
N HIS A 243 -2.94 14.62 -5.12
CA HIS A 243 -2.42 14.65 -6.49
C HIS A 243 -1.33 13.59 -6.63
N ASP A 244 -1.34 12.88 -7.74
CA ASP A 244 -0.26 11.97 -8.11
C ASP A 244 0.73 12.67 -9.04
N ILE A 245 2.02 12.52 -8.74
CA ILE A 245 3.13 13.09 -9.49
C ILE A 245 4.09 11.96 -9.84
N SER A 246 4.34 11.76 -11.14
CA SER A 246 5.27 10.73 -11.64
C SER A 246 6.58 11.36 -12.10
N ILE A 247 7.69 10.72 -11.75
CA ILE A 247 9.07 11.15 -12.06
C ILE A 247 9.78 9.99 -12.75
N ALA A 248 10.16 10.17 -14.02
CA ALA A 248 11.02 9.22 -14.72
C ALA A 248 12.48 9.37 -14.26
N LEU A 249 13.09 8.26 -13.86
CA LEU A 249 14.52 8.17 -13.51
C LEU A 249 15.36 7.75 -14.73
N ARG A 250 14.76 7.00 -15.66
CA ARG A 250 15.41 6.45 -16.86
C ARG A 250 14.63 6.87 -18.12
#